data_AF-A0AAN8XF24-F1
#
_entry.id   AF-A0AAN8XF24-F1
#
_cell.length_a   1.000
_cell.length_b   1.000
_cell.length_c   1.000
_cell.angle_alpha   90.00
_cell.angle_beta   90.00
_cell.angle_gamma   90.00
#
_symmetry.space_group_name_H-M   'P 1'
#
loop_
_entity.id
_entity.type
_entity.pdbx_description
1 polymer ?
#
loop_
_entity_poly.entity_id
_entity_poly.type
_entity_poly.pdbx_seq_one_letter_code
_entity_poly.pdbx_strand_id
1 'polypeptide(L)'
;YKSPQYETLGFNLLKQRLIYMGYPDAIKEFEYDPTFPTRGMWFDRVYGNLLKVDGFGNILVCVHGFKFLKPSEIYELYPNKFILLDESRIYVMNTLFNLPEIYMVACLIDYFSNSPGYVKFSEGIKSGDLYMSFKSIFQDIRGAVDWVHIKGDLKSKTVDDVDKYVHKDERLPLLLDRMRDSGAKVFLLTNSEYWYTNAIMDYLLSFPDKNGEVRDWKSYFDFIGVDACKPVFFSDGTIMRQVDTTTGALKLGTHTGKLKKGQVYSGGSCDVFTELMGAKGKDVLYVGDHIFGDILKSKKIRGWRTFLVVPELVQELHVWTEKCQLFTKLQNLDVMLGDLYKNLDSSTKERPDLSKVRSAIKEVTHEMDLSYGMLGSVFRSGSRQTHFSTQVSRYADLYASTLLNLIYYPFSYMFRAPAMLMPHESTVAHEQRFQVGDGPISTRSRASSVQVDNPDSLQSKRPKVLERAQSMVPHARAETPKRVTHHHDEDDSEEESDKSS
;
A
#
# COMPACT_ATOMS: atom_id res chain seq x y z
N TYR A 1 -9.45 13.99 -3.09
CA TYR A 1 -10.69 14.54 -3.68
C TYR A 1 -11.87 14.22 -2.76
N LYS A 2 -12.96 14.98 -2.86
CA LYS A 2 -14.18 14.81 -2.04
C LYS A 2 -15.01 13.63 -2.54
N SER A 3 -15.40 12.77 -1.62
CA SER A 3 -16.22 11.58 -1.87
C SER A 3 -17.67 11.81 -1.43
N PRO A 4 -18.69 11.35 -2.21
CA PRO A 4 -18.59 10.58 -3.45
C PRO A 4 -18.58 11.45 -4.73
N GLN A 5 -18.45 12.77 -4.62
CA GLN A 5 -18.66 13.69 -5.75
C GLN A 5 -17.65 13.47 -6.88
N TYR A 6 -16.38 13.24 -6.54
CA TYR A 6 -15.32 13.05 -7.52
C TYR A 6 -15.40 11.69 -8.21
N GLU A 7 -15.70 10.64 -7.46
CA GLU A 7 -15.92 9.29 -7.97
C GLU A 7 -17.13 9.26 -8.91
N THR A 8 -18.21 9.95 -8.54
CA THR A 8 -19.42 10.10 -9.37
C THR A 8 -19.10 10.83 -10.69
N LEU A 9 -18.29 11.89 -10.65
CA LEU A 9 -17.84 12.59 -11.85
C LEU A 9 -17.04 11.64 -12.76
N GLY A 10 -16.05 10.93 -12.21
CA GLY A 10 -15.25 9.96 -12.95
C GLY A 10 -16.09 8.84 -13.55
N PHE A 11 -17.04 8.29 -12.79
CA PHE A 11 -17.96 7.24 -13.24
C PHE A 11 -18.84 7.70 -14.41
N ASN A 12 -19.39 8.91 -14.34
CA ASN A 12 -20.24 9.46 -15.40
C ASN A 12 -19.47 9.72 -16.70
N LEU A 13 -18.24 10.23 -16.60
CA LEU A 13 -17.37 10.41 -17.78
C LEU A 13 -16.94 9.06 -18.37
N LEU A 14 -16.64 8.07 -17.52
CA LEU A 14 -16.34 6.71 -17.95
C LEU A 14 -17.51 6.08 -18.72
N LYS A 15 -18.72 6.20 -18.17
CA LYS A 15 -19.98 5.77 -18.79
C LYS A 15 -20.15 6.38 -20.18
N GLN A 16 -20.02 7.70 -20.29
CA GLN A 16 -20.10 8.42 -21.57
C GLN A 16 -19.04 7.94 -22.58
N ARG A 17 -17.81 7.72 -22.12
CA ARG A 17 -16.72 7.24 -22.98
C ARG A 17 -16.97 5.85 -23.52
N LEU A 18 -17.48 4.93 -22.69
CA LEU A 18 -17.81 3.57 -23.10
C LEU A 18 -18.94 3.56 -24.14
N ILE A 19 -19.98 4.37 -23.94
CA ILE A 19 -21.06 4.53 -24.95
C ILE A 19 -20.48 5.04 -26.28
N TYR A 20 -19.60 6.04 -26.22
CA TYR A 20 -18.91 6.54 -27.42
C TYR A 20 -18.07 5.46 -28.12
N MET A 21 -17.52 4.50 -27.37
CA MET A 21 -16.78 3.35 -27.91
C MET A 21 -17.69 2.26 -28.50
N GLY A 22 -19.01 2.41 -28.40
CA GLY A 22 -19.99 1.45 -28.95
C GLY A 22 -20.62 0.51 -27.93
N TYR A 23 -20.42 0.74 -26.62
CA TYR A 23 -21.17 0.01 -25.59
C TYR A 23 -22.66 0.39 -25.62
N PRO A 24 -23.57 -0.49 -25.17
CA PRO A 24 -25.02 -0.26 -25.27
C PRO A 24 -25.48 1.03 -24.58
N ASP A 25 -26.40 1.77 -25.22
CA ASP A 25 -26.97 3.00 -24.67
C ASP A 25 -27.66 2.81 -23.31
N ALA A 26 -28.15 1.60 -23.02
CA ALA A 26 -28.79 1.26 -21.74
C ALA A 26 -27.88 1.55 -20.53
N ILE A 27 -26.55 1.49 -20.70
CA ILE A 27 -25.63 1.77 -19.58
C ILE A 27 -25.70 3.23 -19.11
N LYS A 28 -26.34 4.14 -19.86
CA LYS A 28 -26.63 5.53 -19.45
C LYS A 28 -27.33 5.62 -18.10
N GLU A 29 -28.15 4.62 -17.79
CA GLU A 29 -28.94 4.54 -16.56
C GLU A 29 -28.12 4.14 -15.33
N PHE A 30 -26.87 3.70 -15.48
CA PHE A 30 -26.04 3.38 -14.33
C PHE A 30 -25.77 4.63 -13.48
N GLU A 31 -25.97 4.50 -12.17
CA GLU A 31 -25.67 5.52 -11.16
C GLU A 31 -24.59 5.01 -10.23
N TYR A 32 -23.61 5.85 -9.89
CA TYR A 32 -22.52 5.44 -9.02
C TYR A 32 -23.01 5.21 -7.58
N ASP A 33 -22.81 4.00 -7.07
CA ASP A 33 -23.09 3.64 -5.68
C ASP A 33 -21.78 3.54 -4.87
N PRO A 34 -21.48 4.49 -3.96
CA PRO A 34 -20.27 4.45 -3.15
C PRO A 34 -20.26 3.33 -2.10
N THR A 35 -21.39 2.65 -1.85
CA THR A 35 -21.47 1.58 -0.83
C THR A 35 -20.94 0.23 -1.34
N PHE A 36 -20.77 0.07 -2.65
CA PHE A 36 -20.27 -1.16 -3.25
C PHE A 36 -18.73 -1.26 -3.27
N PRO A 37 -17.98 -0.33 -3.91
CA PRO A 37 -16.56 -0.55 -4.18
C PRO A 37 -15.69 -0.35 -2.93
N THR A 38 -14.79 -1.30 -2.68
CA THR A 38 -13.68 -1.16 -1.71
C THR A 38 -12.36 -1.16 -2.45
N ARG A 39 -11.39 -0.31 -2.05
CA ARG A 39 -10.07 -0.27 -2.67
C ARG A 39 -9.29 -1.58 -2.46
N GLY A 40 -8.40 -1.91 -3.40
CA GLY A 40 -7.51 -3.08 -3.31
C GLY A 40 -8.12 -4.37 -3.85
N MET A 41 -9.29 -4.30 -4.50
CA MET A 41 -9.90 -5.45 -5.19
C MET A 41 -9.04 -5.92 -6.35
N TRP A 42 -9.04 -7.23 -6.57
CA TRP A 42 -8.39 -7.87 -7.70
C TRP A 42 -9.43 -8.17 -8.76
N PHE A 43 -9.15 -7.86 -10.02
CA PHE A 43 -9.98 -8.29 -11.13
C PHE A 43 -9.35 -9.46 -11.85
N ASP A 44 -10.06 -10.58 -11.89
CA ASP A 44 -9.69 -11.75 -12.67
C ASP A 44 -10.19 -11.60 -14.12
N ARG A 45 -9.26 -11.31 -15.03
CA ARG A 45 -9.56 -11.12 -16.46
C ARG A 45 -10.04 -12.40 -17.16
N VAL A 46 -9.85 -13.58 -16.55
CA VAL A 46 -10.31 -14.84 -17.13
C VAL A 46 -11.78 -15.04 -16.84
N TYR A 47 -12.19 -15.00 -15.57
CA TYR A 47 -13.57 -15.31 -15.16
C TYR A 47 -14.48 -14.09 -14.92
N GLY A 48 -13.95 -12.88 -15.03
CA GLY A 48 -14.73 -11.65 -14.82
C GLY A 48 -15.18 -11.45 -13.38
N ASN A 49 -14.36 -11.87 -12.41
CA ASN A 49 -14.70 -11.75 -10.99
C ASN A 49 -13.88 -10.66 -10.31
N LEU A 50 -14.53 -9.91 -9.42
CA LEU A 50 -13.89 -9.07 -8.43
C LEU A 50 -13.59 -9.92 -7.19
N LEU A 51 -12.32 -9.99 -6.82
CA LEU A 51 -11.80 -10.80 -5.74
C LEU A 51 -11.23 -9.91 -4.64
N LYS A 52 -11.68 -10.13 -3.41
CA LYS A 52 -10.99 -9.65 -2.22
C LYS A 52 -10.12 -10.79 -1.72
N VAL A 53 -8.81 -10.56 -1.60
CA VAL A 53 -7.85 -11.61 -1.25
C VAL A 53 -6.99 -11.20 -0.05
N ASP A 54 -6.42 -12.18 0.64
CA ASP A 54 -5.45 -11.96 1.72
C ASP A 54 -4.01 -11.78 1.21
N GLY A 55 -3.05 -11.58 2.13
CA GLY A 55 -1.64 -11.44 1.82
C GLY A 55 -0.98 -12.63 1.10
N PHE A 56 -1.62 -13.80 1.11
CA PHE A 56 -1.13 -15.02 0.48
C PHE A 56 -1.82 -15.32 -0.86
N GLY A 57 -2.91 -14.64 -1.20
CA GLY A 57 -3.71 -14.91 -2.40
C GLY A 57 -4.92 -15.81 -2.16
N ASN A 58 -5.28 -16.09 -0.89
CA ASN A 58 -6.51 -16.80 -0.60
C ASN A 58 -7.71 -15.86 -0.78
N ILE A 59 -8.77 -16.38 -1.37
CA ILE A 59 -9.98 -15.60 -1.68
C ILE A 59 -10.83 -15.45 -0.41
N LEU A 60 -11.09 -14.20 -0.03
CA LEU A 60 -11.97 -13.79 1.06
C LEU A 60 -13.39 -13.61 0.54
N VAL A 61 -13.55 -12.78 -0.49
CA VAL A 61 -14.83 -12.46 -1.16
C VAL A 61 -14.65 -12.60 -2.67
N CYS A 62 -15.66 -13.12 -3.36
CA CYS A 62 -15.70 -13.22 -4.82
C CYS A 62 -17.06 -12.74 -5.31
N VAL A 63 -17.06 -11.77 -6.24
CA VAL A 63 -18.26 -11.18 -6.80
C VAL A 63 -18.20 -11.22 -8.32
N HIS A 64 -19.29 -11.66 -8.94
CA HIS A 64 -19.48 -11.66 -10.39
C HIS A 64 -20.64 -10.73 -10.75
N GLY A 65 -20.34 -9.58 -11.36
CA GLY A 65 -21.33 -8.50 -11.47
C GLY A 65 -21.71 -8.01 -10.06
N PHE A 66 -22.98 -8.14 -9.69
CA PHE A 66 -23.44 -7.92 -8.30
C PHE A 66 -23.72 -9.22 -7.52
N LYS A 67 -23.49 -10.38 -8.12
CA LYS A 67 -23.70 -11.67 -7.46
C LYS A 67 -22.49 -12.06 -6.62
N PHE A 68 -22.66 -12.08 -5.30
CA PHE A 68 -21.70 -12.68 -4.37
C PHE A 68 -21.70 -14.20 -4.51
N LEU A 69 -20.55 -14.79 -4.85
CA LEU A 69 -20.43 -16.23 -5.06
C LEU A 69 -20.30 -16.97 -3.73
N LYS A 70 -21.03 -18.08 -3.60
CA LYS A 70 -20.93 -19.00 -2.46
C LYS A 70 -19.60 -19.77 -2.51
N PRO A 71 -19.11 -20.29 -1.38
CA PRO A 71 -17.87 -21.07 -1.36
C PRO A 71 -17.83 -22.22 -2.37
N SER A 72 -18.94 -22.93 -2.61
CA SER A 72 -19.01 -24.00 -3.60
C SER A 72 -18.73 -23.50 -5.02
N GLU A 73 -19.37 -22.39 -5.42
CA GLU A 73 -19.17 -21.75 -6.73
C GLU A 73 -17.74 -21.22 -6.88
N ILE A 74 -17.14 -20.73 -5.78
CA ILE A 74 -15.74 -20.30 -5.78
C ILE A 74 -14.80 -21.50 -6.01
N TYR A 75 -15.07 -22.67 -5.41
CA TYR A 75 -14.21 -23.86 -5.60
C TYR A 75 -14.25 -24.42 -7.02
N GLU A 76 -15.36 -24.22 -7.75
CA GLU A 76 -15.46 -24.60 -9.16
C GLU A 76 -14.53 -23.78 -10.05
N LEU A 77 -14.41 -22.48 -9.77
CA LEU A 77 -13.57 -21.55 -10.55
C LEU A 77 -12.12 -21.50 -10.05
N TYR A 78 -11.93 -21.61 -8.73
CA TYR A 78 -10.66 -21.50 -8.05
C TYR A 78 -10.43 -22.74 -7.17
N PRO A 79 -9.95 -23.86 -7.75
CA PRO A 79 -9.56 -25.02 -6.98
C PRO A 79 -8.52 -24.61 -5.94
N ASN A 80 -8.77 -24.90 -4.66
CA ASN A 80 -8.04 -24.42 -3.46
C ASN A 80 -8.42 -23.02 -2.92
N LYS A 81 -9.43 -22.34 -3.46
CA LYS A 81 -9.87 -21.00 -3.00
C LYS A 81 -8.68 -20.01 -2.97
N PHE A 82 -7.80 -20.13 -3.94
CA PHE A 82 -6.51 -19.46 -4.01
C PHE A 82 -6.27 -18.94 -5.41
N ILE A 83 -5.61 -17.80 -5.51
CA ILE A 83 -5.13 -17.26 -6.78
C ILE A 83 -3.75 -16.62 -6.61
N LEU A 84 -2.85 -16.94 -7.53
CA LEU A 84 -1.54 -16.31 -7.60
C LEU A 84 -1.68 -14.92 -8.22
N LEU A 85 -0.93 -13.95 -7.69
CA LEU A 85 -0.78 -12.65 -8.34
C LEU A 85 0.10 -12.79 -9.60
N ASP A 86 -0.55 -13.03 -10.73
CA ASP A 86 0.05 -12.95 -12.07
C ASP A 86 -0.52 -11.72 -12.77
N GLU A 87 0.33 -10.72 -13.07
CA GLU A 87 -0.07 -9.46 -13.71
C GLU A 87 -0.70 -9.66 -15.10
N SER A 88 -0.46 -10.80 -15.76
CA SER A 88 -1.08 -11.14 -17.05
C SER A 88 -2.58 -11.44 -16.92
N ARG A 89 -2.98 -12.04 -15.79
CA ARG A 89 -4.35 -12.46 -15.48
C ARG A 89 -5.07 -11.50 -14.55
N ILE A 90 -4.37 -11.03 -13.52
CA ILE A 90 -4.94 -10.24 -12.43
C ILE A 90 -4.54 -8.77 -12.58
N TYR A 91 -5.53 -7.91 -12.38
CA TYR A 91 -5.31 -6.48 -12.16
C TYR A 91 -5.65 -6.11 -10.72
N VAL A 92 -4.76 -5.41 -10.03
CA VAL A 92 -4.98 -4.96 -8.64
C VAL A 92 -5.37 -3.49 -8.64
N MET A 93 -6.58 -3.19 -8.16
CA MET A 93 -7.17 -1.85 -8.15
C MET A 93 -6.79 -1.08 -6.86
N ASN A 94 -5.55 -0.61 -6.81
CA ASN A 94 -4.88 -0.13 -5.58
C ASN A 94 -5.16 1.34 -5.21
N THR A 95 -5.73 2.15 -6.10
CA THR A 95 -5.91 3.58 -5.90
C THR A 95 -7.37 3.95 -5.73
N LEU A 96 -7.62 5.12 -5.12
CA LEU A 96 -8.98 5.67 -5.04
C LEU A 96 -9.54 6.02 -6.43
N PHE A 97 -8.69 6.31 -7.42
CA PHE A 97 -9.11 6.50 -8.81
C PHE A 97 -9.71 5.23 -9.44
N ASN A 98 -9.45 4.05 -8.86
CA ASN A 98 -10.06 2.81 -9.32
C ASN A 98 -11.47 2.57 -8.75
N LEU A 99 -11.97 3.34 -7.77
CA LEU A 99 -13.31 3.10 -7.21
C LEU A 99 -14.44 3.18 -8.26
N PRO A 100 -14.47 4.17 -9.17
CA PRO A 100 -15.43 4.18 -10.28
C PRO A 100 -15.28 2.99 -11.22
N GLU A 101 -14.05 2.55 -11.47
CA GLU A 101 -13.75 1.41 -12.33
C GLU A 101 -14.21 0.08 -11.73
N ILE A 102 -13.96 -0.14 -10.43
CA ILE A 102 -14.43 -1.32 -9.69
C ILE A 102 -15.94 -1.45 -9.86
N TYR A 103 -16.66 -0.35 -9.65
CA TYR A 103 -18.12 -0.34 -9.77
C TYR A 103 -18.57 -0.52 -11.23
N MET A 104 -17.92 0.15 -12.19
CA MET A 104 -18.26 0.01 -13.62
C MET A 104 -18.08 -1.43 -14.12
N VAL A 105 -17.01 -2.11 -13.70
CA VAL A 105 -16.80 -3.53 -13.99
C VAL A 105 -17.97 -4.37 -13.47
N ALA A 106 -18.40 -4.15 -12.22
CA ALA A 106 -19.53 -4.85 -11.64
C ALA A 106 -20.83 -4.56 -12.43
N CYS A 107 -21.13 -3.30 -12.74
CA CYS A 107 -22.32 -2.93 -13.51
C CYS A 107 -22.36 -3.58 -14.89
N LEU A 108 -21.25 -3.55 -15.63
CA LEU A 108 -21.20 -4.10 -16.98
C LEU A 108 -21.33 -5.62 -16.98
N ILE A 109 -20.62 -6.31 -16.07
CA ILE A 109 -20.71 -7.76 -15.96
C ILE A 109 -22.11 -8.18 -15.53
N ASP A 110 -22.74 -7.45 -14.61
CA ASP A 110 -24.12 -7.69 -14.22
C ASP A 110 -25.10 -7.48 -15.38
N TYR A 111 -25.01 -6.33 -16.04
CA TYR A 111 -25.83 -5.99 -17.21
C TYR A 111 -25.75 -7.05 -18.30
N PHE A 112 -24.55 -7.44 -18.71
CA PHE A 112 -24.37 -8.46 -19.74
C PHE A 112 -24.77 -9.87 -19.27
N SER A 113 -24.70 -10.17 -17.98
CA SER A 113 -25.12 -11.46 -17.44
C SER A 113 -26.64 -11.60 -17.37
N ASN A 114 -27.36 -10.49 -17.23
CA ASN A 114 -28.80 -10.47 -16.97
C ASN A 114 -29.65 -9.94 -18.14
N SER A 115 -29.04 -9.31 -19.14
CA SER A 115 -29.78 -8.70 -20.25
C SER A 115 -30.20 -9.71 -21.33
N PRO A 116 -31.46 -9.64 -21.83
CA PRO A 116 -31.92 -10.48 -22.92
C PRO A 116 -31.15 -10.12 -24.21
N GLY A 117 -30.46 -11.11 -24.80
CA GLY A 117 -29.62 -10.93 -26.00
C GLY A 117 -28.14 -11.28 -25.79
N TYR A 118 -27.72 -11.41 -24.54
CA TYR A 118 -26.37 -11.84 -24.18
C TYR A 118 -26.40 -13.25 -23.57
N VAL A 119 -25.42 -14.07 -23.95
CA VAL A 119 -25.23 -15.41 -23.41
C VAL A 119 -23.90 -15.45 -22.68
N LYS A 120 -23.96 -15.77 -21.39
CA LYS A 120 -22.77 -15.91 -20.54
C LYS A 120 -22.02 -17.21 -20.85
N PHE A 121 -20.70 -17.10 -20.99
CA PHE A 121 -19.75 -18.21 -21.05
C PHE A 121 -18.81 -18.15 -19.83
N SER A 122 -17.95 -19.17 -19.68
CA SER A 122 -16.98 -19.23 -18.58
C SER A 122 -15.99 -18.06 -18.59
N GLU A 123 -15.57 -17.60 -19.77
CA GLU A 123 -14.50 -16.60 -19.93
C GLU A 123 -14.95 -15.31 -20.64
N GLY A 124 -16.27 -15.14 -20.81
CA GLY A 124 -16.80 -13.98 -21.50
C GLY A 124 -18.30 -14.04 -21.74
N ILE A 125 -18.75 -13.17 -22.64
CA ILE A 125 -20.14 -12.97 -23.04
C ILE A 125 -20.24 -13.06 -24.56
N LYS A 126 -21.29 -13.67 -25.08
CA LYS A 126 -21.60 -13.73 -26.51
C LYS A 126 -22.90 -12.99 -26.82
N SER A 127 -22.93 -12.23 -27.91
CA SER A 127 -24.12 -11.55 -28.44
C SER A 127 -24.17 -11.74 -29.96
N GLY A 128 -25.07 -12.59 -30.45
CA GLY A 128 -25.03 -13.02 -31.86
C GLY A 128 -23.70 -13.68 -32.20
N ASP A 129 -23.00 -13.16 -33.21
CA ASP A 129 -21.66 -13.64 -33.61
C ASP A 129 -20.50 -12.97 -32.86
N LEU A 130 -20.79 -11.94 -32.06
CA LEU A 130 -19.77 -11.21 -31.30
C LEU A 130 -19.47 -11.94 -29.99
N TYR A 131 -18.19 -12.26 -29.75
CA TYR A 131 -17.69 -12.75 -28.48
C TYR A 131 -16.83 -11.69 -27.79
N MET A 132 -17.15 -11.38 -26.55
CA MET A 132 -16.45 -10.43 -25.69
C MET A 132 -15.90 -11.17 -24.48
N SER A 133 -14.59 -11.39 -24.43
CA SER A 133 -13.94 -11.93 -23.24
C SER A 133 -14.02 -10.94 -22.06
N PHE A 134 -14.01 -11.43 -20.82
CA PHE A 134 -13.93 -10.52 -19.67
C PHE A 134 -12.63 -9.70 -19.67
N LYS A 135 -11.55 -10.26 -20.22
CA LYS A 135 -10.30 -9.56 -20.46
C LYS A 135 -10.48 -8.36 -21.38
N SER A 136 -11.16 -8.52 -22.52
CA SER A 136 -11.36 -7.43 -23.48
C SER A 136 -12.31 -6.36 -22.93
N ILE A 137 -13.38 -6.75 -22.23
CA ILE A 137 -14.26 -5.80 -21.53
C ILE A 137 -13.46 -4.95 -20.54
N PHE A 138 -12.61 -5.59 -19.75
CA PHE A 138 -11.76 -4.86 -18.79
C PHE A 138 -10.72 -3.98 -19.47
N GLN A 139 -10.15 -4.41 -20.61
CA GLN A 139 -9.23 -3.58 -21.40
C GLN A 139 -9.92 -2.32 -21.92
N ASP A 140 -11.16 -2.42 -22.39
CA ASP A 140 -11.94 -1.25 -22.82
C ASP A 140 -12.21 -0.30 -21.66
N ILE A 141 -12.63 -0.83 -20.50
CA ILE A 141 -12.84 -0.03 -19.28
C ILE A 141 -11.54 0.68 -18.89
N ARG A 142 -10.42 -0.03 -18.83
CA ARG A 142 -9.11 0.55 -18.51
C ARG A 142 -8.72 1.65 -19.49
N GLY A 143 -8.83 1.38 -20.79
CA GLY A 143 -8.56 2.35 -21.83
C GLY A 143 -9.46 3.58 -21.75
N ALA A 144 -10.73 3.40 -21.37
CA ALA A 144 -11.67 4.49 -21.16
C ALA A 144 -11.32 5.31 -19.92
N VAL A 145 -10.94 4.69 -18.80
CA VAL A 145 -10.49 5.39 -17.59
C VAL A 145 -9.21 6.18 -17.88
N ASP A 146 -8.22 5.58 -18.55
CA ASP A 146 -6.99 6.27 -18.98
C ASP A 146 -7.31 7.47 -19.86
N TRP A 147 -8.21 7.29 -20.84
CA TRP A 147 -8.65 8.38 -21.70
C TRP A 147 -9.30 9.50 -20.89
N VAL A 148 -10.21 9.19 -19.95
CA VAL A 148 -10.88 10.19 -19.10
C VAL A 148 -9.89 11.00 -18.26
N HIS A 149 -8.82 10.37 -17.75
CA HIS A 149 -7.83 11.03 -16.90
C HIS A 149 -6.76 11.82 -17.69
N ILE A 150 -6.40 11.37 -18.89
CA ILE A 150 -5.29 11.94 -19.67
C ILE A 150 -5.78 12.90 -20.75
N LYS A 151 -6.87 12.55 -21.45
CA LYS A 151 -7.35 13.27 -22.64
C LYS A 151 -8.75 13.86 -22.49
N GLY A 152 -9.54 13.33 -21.56
CA GLY A 152 -10.93 13.72 -21.34
C GLY A 152 -11.09 14.90 -20.38
N ASP A 153 -12.35 15.18 -20.07
CA ASP A 153 -12.74 16.40 -19.35
C ASP A 153 -12.67 16.28 -17.81
N LEU A 154 -12.12 15.19 -17.27
CA LEU A 154 -12.12 15.01 -15.80
C LEU A 154 -11.35 16.13 -15.11
N LYS A 155 -10.13 16.41 -15.58
CA LYS A 155 -9.27 17.44 -14.99
C LYS A 155 -9.82 18.84 -15.21
N SER A 156 -10.32 19.16 -16.41
CA SER A 156 -10.93 20.47 -16.70
C SER A 156 -12.16 20.71 -15.84
N LYS A 157 -13.12 19.77 -15.80
CA LYS A 157 -14.31 19.87 -14.93
C LYS A 157 -13.99 19.94 -13.44
N THR A 158 -12.86 19.35 -13.03
CA THR A 158 -12.38 19.45 -11.64
C THR A 158 -11.84 20.85 -11.34
N VAL A 159 -11.11 21.45 -12.28
CA VAL A 159 -10.59 22.82 -12.16
C VAL A 159 -11.69 23.87 -12.29
N ASP A 160 -12.75 23.60 -13.05
CA ASP A 160 -13.89 24.51 -13.19
C ASP A 160 -14.69 24.67 -11.87
N ASP A 161 -14.63 23.68 -10.96
CA ASP A 161 -15.33 23.68 -9.67
C ASP A 161 -14.48 23.00 -8.59
N VAL A 162 -13.29 23.56 -8.33
CA VAL A 162 -12.30 22.94 -7.42
C VAL A 162 -12.85 22.79 -6.00
N ASP A 163 -13.62 23.77 -5.53
CA ASP A 163 -14.25 23.75 -4.21
C ASP A 163 -15.16 22.53 -4.02
N LYS A 164 -15.90 22.11 -5.05
CA LYS A 164 -16.75 20.92 -4.98
C LYS A 164 -15.99 19.62 -4.91
N TYR A 165 -14.79 19.55 -5.49
CA TYR A 165 -14.07 18.28 -5.69
C TYR A 165 -12.80 18.12 -4.84
N VAL A 166 -12.22 19.19 -4.30
CA VAL A 166 -10.93 19.16 -3.59
C VAL A 166 -11.08 19.65 -2.16
N HIS A 167 -10.61 18.84 -1.20
CA HIS A 167 -10.51 19.27 0.19
C HIS A 167 -9.43 20.34 0.32
N LYS A 168 -9.76 21.45 0.97
CA LYS A 168 -8.84 22.54 1.29
C LYS A 168 -8.70 22.66 2.80
N ASP A 169 -7.47 22.80 3.27
CA ASP A 169 -7.15 22.82 4.70
C ASP A 169 -6.03 23.83 4.97
N GLU A 170 -6.32 24.84 5.80
CA GLU A 170 -5.40 25.92 6.15
C GLU A 170 -4.17 25.46 6.92
N ARG A 171 -4.18 24.24 7.45
CA ARG A 171 -3.04 23.67 8.17
C ARG A 171 -1.95 23.16 7.23
N LEU A 172 -2.25 22.96 5.94
CA LEU A 172 -1.27 22.51 4.95
C LEU A 172 -0.08 23.48 4.78
N PRO A 173 -0.28 24.79 4.47
CA PRO A 173 0.85 25.72 4.37
C PRO A 173 1.65 25.79 5.68
N LEU A 174 0.97 25.77 6.83
CA LEU A 174 1.61 25.76 8.14
C LEU A 174 2.54 24.55 8.33
N LEU A 175 2.12 23.35 7.95
CA LEU A 175 2.95 22.15 8.05
C LEU A 175 4.19 22.26 7.15
N LEU A 176 4.02 22.71 5.90
CA LEU A 176 5.11 22.85 4.94
C LEU A 176 6.15 23.87 5.41
N ASP A 177 5.70 24.99 5.99
CA ASP A 177 6.62 25.98 6.57
C ASP A 177 7.36 25.43 7.78
N ARG A 178 6.65 24.76 8.69
CA ARG A 178 7.27 24.07 9.84
C ARG A 178 8.34 23.06 9.43
N MET A 179 8.10 22.27 8.38
CA MET A 179 9.09 21.33 7.84
C MET A 179 10.34 22.05 7.34
N ARG A 180 10.18 23.20 6.67
CA ARG A 180 11.32 23.98 6.16
C ARG A 180 12.08 24.68 7.29
N ASP A 181 11.36 25.20 8.27
CA ASP A 181 11.94 25.88 9.44
C ASP A 181 12.74 24.90 10.32
N SER A 182 12.42 23.60 10.30
CA SER A 182 13.22 22.56 10.97
C SER A 182 14.53 22.24 10.25
N GLY A 183 14.82 22.87 9.12
CA GLY A 183 15.99 22.60 8.28
C GLY A 183 15.81 21.47 7.26
N ALA A 184 14.63 20.83 7.21
CA ALA A 184 14.35 19.82 6.20
C ALA A 184 14.07 20.46 4.84
N LYS A 185 14.45 19.75 3.77
CA LYS A 185 14.07 20.13 2.40
C LYS A 185 12.72 19.51 2.06
N VAL A 186 11.85 20.27 1.41
CA VAL A 186 10.51 19.82 1.02
C VAL A 186 10.43 19.71 -0.50
N PHE A 187 9.87 18.62 -1.01
CA PHE A 187 9.74 18.42 -2.45
C PHE A 187 8.36 17.89 -2.84
N LEU A 188 7.95 18.24 -4.07
CA LEU A 188 6.78 17.68 -4.73
C LEU A 188 7.23 16.76 -5.86
N LEU A 189 6.68 15.55 -5.91
CA LEU A 189 6.92 14.60 -7.00
C LEU A 189 5.60 13.93 -7.41
N THR A 190 5.02 14.38 -8.52
CA THR A 190 3.68 13.99 -8.99
C THR A 190 3.70 13.43 -10.41
N ASN A 191 2.80 12.49 -10.70
CA ASN A 191 2.56 11.98 -12.05
C ASN A 191 1.68 12.93 -12.90
N SER A 192 1.10 13.97 -12.29
CA SER A 192 0.27 14.94 -13.01
C SER A 192 1.12 15.89 -13.84
N GLU A 193 0.53 16.43 -14.90
CA GLU A 193 1.13 17.48 -15.74
C GLU A 193 1.17 18.81 -15.00
N TYR A 194 2.03 19.72 -15.46
CA TYR A 194 2.23 21.01 -14.80
C TYR A 194 0.98 21.87 -14.69
N TRP A 195 0.18 22.00 -15.76
CA TRP A 195 -0.99 22.88 -15.75
C TRP A 195 -2.01 22.47 -14.68
N TYR A 196 -2.25 21.16 -14.53
CA TYR A 196 -3.17 20.62 -13.55
C TYR A 196 -2.59 20.74 -12.14
N THR A 197 -1.29 20.43 -11.99
CA THR A 197 -0.57 20.61 -10.74
C THR A 197 -0.62 22.06 -10.28
N ASN A 198 -0.41 23.02 -11.18
CA ASN A 198 -0.46 24.44 -10.86
C ASN A 198 -1.85 24.86 -10.38
N ALA A 199 -2.92 24.49 -11.09
CA ALA A 199 -4.29 24.83 -10.69
C ALA A 199 -4.67 24.26 -9.31
N ILE A 200 -4.36 22.99 -9.06
CA ILE A 200 -4.68 22.33 -7.79
C ILE A 200 -3.84 22.89 -6.64
N MET A 201 -2.53 23.09 -6.86
CA MET A 201 -1.64 23.61 -5.81
C MET A 201 -1.90 25.08 -5.50
N ASP A 202 -2.24 25.90 -6.51
CA ASP A 202 -2.71 27.28 -6.29
C ASP A 202 -3.95 27.25 -5.39
N TYR A 203 -4.95 26.41 -5.68
CA TYR A 203 -6.12 26.31 -4.82
C TYR A 203 -5.79 25.84 -3.39
N LEU A 204 -4.97 24.80 -3.24
CA LEU A 204 -4.62 24.20 -1.95
C LEU A 204 -3.77 25.11 -1.05
N LEU A 205 -2.96 26.00 -1.63
CA LEU A 205 -2.04 26.88 -0.88
C LEU A 205 -2.40 28.36 -0.97
N SER A 206 -3.49 28.72 -1.66
CA SER A 206 -4.01 30.09 -1.71
C SER A 206 -4.73 30.43 -0.40
N PHE A 207 -3.95 30.86 0.58
CA PHE A 207 -4.38 31.49 1.81
C PHE A 207 -3.71 32.86 1.94
N PRO A 208 -4.46 33.95 2.15
CA PRO A 208 -3.88 35.27 2.32
C PRO A 208 -3.14 35.37 3.66
N ASP A 209 -1.98 36.02 3.65
CA ASP A 209 -1.27 36.35 4.88
C ASP A 209 -1.94 37.53 5.64
N LYS A 210 -1.32 37.99 6.72
CA LYS A 210 -1.84 39.13 7.52
C LYS A 210 -1.97 40.43 6.71
N ASN A 211 -1.22 40.57 5.62
CA ASN A 211 -1.23 41.72 4.72
C ASN A 211 -2.16 41.52 3.51
N GLY A 212 -2.81 40.36 3.40
CA GLY A 212 -3.66 40.00 2.27
C GLY A 212 -2.91 39.45 1.06
N GLU A 213 -1.59 39.23 1.16
CA GLU A 213 -0.78 38.69 0.06
C GLU A 213 -0.85 37.16 0.05
N VAL A 214 -1.03 36.59 -1.15
CA VAL A 214 -1.03 35.14 -1.34
C VAL A 214 0.35 34.71 -1.83
N ARG A 215 0.99 33.84 -1.04
CA ARG A 215 2.29 33.26 -1.39
C ARG A 215 2.15 32.26 -2.53
N ASP A 216 3.02 32.38 -3.54
CA ASP A 216 3.11 31.39 -4.62
C ASP A 216 3.43 30.00 -4.06
N TRP A 217 2.59 29.02 -4.38
CA TRP A 217 2.72 27.63 -3.93
C TRP A 217 4.10 27.03 -4.23
N LYS A 218 4.73 27.44 -5.33
CA LYS A 218 6.04 26.92 -5.75
C LYS A 218 7.14 27.22 -4.73
N SER A 219 6.96 28.29 -3.93
CA SER A 219 7.93 28.70 -2.91
C SER A 219 7.90 27.86 -1.64
N TYR A 220 6.94 26.95 -1.47
CA TYR A 220 6.92 25.97 -0.38
C TYR A 220 7.80 24.74 -0.66
N PHE A 221 8.36 24.62 -1.86
CA PHE A 221 9.12 23.44 -2.28
C PHE A 221 10.53 23.81 -2.76
N ASP A 222 11.52 23.03 -2.34
CA ASP A 222 12.90 23.11 -2.80
C ASP A 222 13.10 22.38 -4.14
N PHE A 223 12.26 21.37 -4.41
CA PHE A 223 12.18 20.66 -5.69
C PHE A 223 10.73 20.39 -6.09
N ILE A 224 10.42 20.61 -7.37
CA ILE A 224 9.09 20.33 -7.94
C ILE A 224 9.28 19.49 -9.20
N GLY A 225 8.88 18.22 -9.14
CA GLY A 225 8.85 17.28 -10.25
C GLY A 225 7.41 16.91 -10.64
N VAL A 226 7.05 17.23 -11.88
CA VAL A 226 5.80 16.82 -12.53
C VAL A 226 6.08 15.70 -13.55
N ASP A 227 5.04 15.08 -14.10
CA ASP A 227 5.18 13.98 -15.07
C ASP A 227 6.16 12.88 -14.63
N ALA A 228 6.20 12.57 -13.33
CA ALA A 228 7.24 11.71 -12.76
C ALA A 228 7.19 10.26 -13.30
N CYS A 229 6.07 9.81 -13.86
CA CYS A 229 5.87 8.45 -14.37
C CYS A 229 6.19 7.36 -13.33
N LYS A 230 5.85 7.56 -12.06
CA LYS A 230 5.96 6.53 -11.01
C LYS A 230 5.14 5.30 -11.42
N PRO A 231 5.67 4.07 -11.27
CA PRO A 231 6.88 3.70 -10.53
C PRO A 231 8.20 3.77 -11.31
N VAL A 232 8.18 4.08 -12.61
CA VAL A 232 9.38 4.10 -13.47
C VAL A 232 10.41 5.09 -12.95
N PHE A 233 9.98 6.19 -12.33
CA PHE A 233 10.85 7.14 -11.61
C PHE A 233 11.85 6.47 -10.66
N PHE A 234 11.42 5.42 -9.94
CA PHE A 234 12.22 4.74 -8.94
C PHE A 234 13.17 3.71 -9.56
N SER A 235 13.00 3.33 -10.82
CA SER A 235 13.95 2.50 -11.58
C SER A 235 14.79 3.38 -12.51
N ASP A 236 14.66 3.20 -13.83
CA ASP A 236 15.47 3.88 -14.85
C ASP A 236 15.04 5.34 -15.06
N GLY A 237 13.81 5.68 -14.67
CA GLY A 237 13.22 7.01 -14.86
C GLY A 237 13.06 7.41 -16.32
N THR A 238 12.98 8.72 -16.54
CA THR A 238 12.86 9.34 -17.86
C THR A 238 13.84 10.51 -17.97
N ILE A 239 13.96 11.11 -19.15
CA ILE A 239 14.77 12.31 -19.33
C ILE A 239 14.17 13.45 -18.50
N MET A 240 14.98 14.07 -17.64
CA MET A 240 14.55 15.25 -16.87
C MET A 240 14.58 16.50 -17.75
N ARG A 241 13.46 17.21 -17.81
CA ARG A 241 13.27 18.44 -18.59
C ARG A 241 12.86 19.58 -17.68
N GLN A 242 13.09 20.82 -18.11
CA GLN A 242 12.57 22.00 -17.42
C GLN A 242 11.22 22.41 -18.02
N VAL A 243 10.25 22.73 -17.16
CA VAL A 243 8.97 23.32 -17.57
C VAL A 243 9.12 24.83 -17.68
N ASP A 244 8.65 25.41 -18.78
CA ASP A 244 8.35 26.84 -18.86
C ASP A 244 7.04 27.11 -18.12
N THR A 245 7.12 27.72 -16.94
CA THR A 245 5.96 27.97 -16.08
C THR A 245 4.96 28.97 -16.67
N THR A 246 5.35 29.73 -17.69
CA THR A 246 4.46 30.70 -18.36
C THR A 246 3.57 30.02 -19.38
N THR A 247 4.12 29.06 -20.14
CA THR A 247 3.43 28.38 -21.24
C THR A 247 2.98 26.97 -20.87
N GLY A 248 3.54 26.40 -19.81
CA GLY A 248 3.41 24.99 -19.42
C GLY A 248 4.19 24.03 -20.31
N ALA A 249 4.91 24.51 -21.33
CA ALA A 249 5.64 23.68 -22.28
C ALA A 249 6.97 23.18 -21.71
N LEU A 250 7.45 22.04 -22.21
CA LEU A 250 8.78 21.53 -21.86
C LEU A 250 9.85 22.21 -22.70
N LYS A 251 10.84 22.82 -22.04
CA LYS A 251 11.98 23.44 -22.73
C LYS A 251 12.80 22.38 -23.47
N LEU A 252 13.34 22.76 -24.64
CA LEU A 252 14.27 21.95 -25.41
C LEU A 252 15.61 21.87 -24.65
N GLY A 253 16.07 20.64 -24.37
CA GLY A 253 17.31 20.37 -23.64
C GLY A 253 17.09 19.66 -22.29
N THR A 254 18.11 18.90 -21.87
CA THR A 254 18.19 18.28 -20.54
C THR A 254 18.70 19.31 -19.55
N HIS A 255 18.11 19.36 -18.34
CA HIS A 255 18.64 20.24 -17.29
C HIS A 255 19.98 19.68 -16.78
N THR A 256 21.06 20.44 -16.97
CA THR A 256 22.44 20.06 -16.58
C THR A 256 23.00 20.93 -15.44
N GLY A 257 22.16 21.79 -14.84
CA GLY A 257 22.58 22.75 -13.81
C GLY A 257 22.17 22.36 -12.38
N LYS A 258 22.59 23.17 -11.41
CA LYS A 258 22.09 23.09 -10.03
C LYS A 258 20.59 23.40 -9.97
N LEU A 259 19.91 22.91 -8.93
CA LEU A 259 18.54 23.31 -8.61
C LEU A 259 18.47 24.82 -8.42
N LYS A 260 17.47 25.46 -9.03
CA LYS A 260 17.16 26.87 -8.80
C LYS A 260 15.76 26.99 -8.23
N LYS A 261 15.62 27.84 -7.21
CA LYS A 261 14.35 28.08 -6.54
C LYS A 261 13.28 28.54 -7.54
N GLY A 262 12.08 27.97 -7.43
CA GLY A 262 10.94 28.29 -8.30
C GLY A 262 10.96 27.61 -9.67
N GLN A 263 11.96 26.80 -9.99
CA GLN A 263 11.94 25.97 -11.20
C GLN A 263 11.09 24.72 -11.02
N VAL A 264 10.45 24.31 -12.11
CA VAL A 264 9.67 23.08 -12.19
C VAL A 264 10.31 22.15 -13.21
N TYR A 265 10.44 20.88 -12.84
CA TYR A 265 11.03 19.83 -13.63
C TYR A 265 9.97 18.82 -14.05
N SER A 266 10.14 18.19 -15.22
CA SER A 266 9.27 17.15 -15.75
C SER A 266 10.08 15.88 -15.99
N GLY A 267 9.54 14.73 -15.57
CA GLY A 267 10.20 13.43 -15.68
C GLY A 267 11.36 13.25 -14.70
N GLY A 268 12.48 12.70 -15.19
CA GLY A 268 13.66 12.41 -14.38
C GLY A 268 13.66 11.02 -13.73
N SER A 269 14.62 10.80 -12.83
CA SER A 269 14.78 9.56 -12.07
C SER A 269 15.15 9.87 -10.61
N CYS A 270 14.98 8.85 -9.74
CA CYS A 270 15.38 8.95 -8.35
C CYS A 270 16.88 9.22 -8.18
N ASP A 271 17.73 8.74 -9.09
CA ASP A 271 19.18 8.98 -9.03
C ASP A 271 19.50 10.46 -9.26
N VAL A 272 18.88 11.06 -10.30
CA VAL A 272 19.02 12.49 -10.59
C VAL A 272 18.49 13.33 -9.43
N PHE A 273 17.35 12.94 -8.85
CA PHE A 273 16.81 13.62 -7.66
C PHE A 273 17.78 13.56 -6.47
N THR A 274 18.37 12.39 -6.21
CA THR A 274 19.33 12.18 -5.10
C THR A 274 20.57 13.06 -5.28
N GLU A 275 21.10 13.14 -6.50
CA GLU A 275 22.26 13.98 -6.83
C GLU A 275 21.96 15.47 -6.62
N LEU A 276 20.78 15.92 -7.05
CA LEU A 276 20.38 17.32 -6.97
C LEU A 276 20.01 17.76 -5.54
N MET A 277 19.33 16.89 -4.79
CA MET A 277 18.90 17.20 -3.43
C MET A 277 19.98 16.95 -2.38
N GLY A 278 20.95 16.07 -2.68
CA GLY A 278 21.97 15.65 -1.72
C GLY A 278 21.41 14.85 -0.55
N ALA A 279 20.30 14.12 -0.75
CA ALA A 279 19.63 13.30 0.25
C ALA A 279 19.66 11.83 -0.19
N LYS A 280 20.00 10.92 0.73
CA LYS A 280 20.07 9.47 0.50
C LYS A 280 18.86 8.76 1.12
N GLY A 281 18.74 7.46 0.87
CA GLY A 281 17.51 6.70 1.11
C GLY A 281 16.84 6.97 2.46
N LYS A 282 17.55 6.77 3.58
CA LYS A 282 16.97 6.96 4.93
C LYS A 282 16.69 8.43 5.29
N ASP A 283 17.27 9.39 4.58
CA ASP A 283 17.05 10.83 4.79
C ASP A 283 15.71 11.32 4.21
N VAL A 284 15.06 10.49 3.37
CA VAL A 284 13.83 10.84 2.66
C VAL A 284 12.63 10.14 3.29
N LEU A 285 11.69 10.93 3.81
CA LEU A 285 10.32 10.48 4.12
C LEU A 285 9.40 10.80 2.94
N TYR A 286 9.05 9.78 2.15
CA TYR A 286 8.15 9.95 1.01
C TYR A 286 6.70 9.65 1.37
N VAL A 287 5.85 10.64 1.11
CA VAL A 287 4.42 10.61 1.41
C VAL A 287 3.64 10.34 0.14
N GLY A 288 2.79 9.31 0.14
CA GLY A 288 1.94 8.99 -1.01
C GLY A 288 0.74 8.14 -0.63
N ASP A 289 -0.25 8.04 -1.53
CA ASP A 289 -1.46 7.22 -1.36
C ASP A 289 -1.39 5.90 -2.15
N HIS A 290 -0.53 5.84 -3.17
CA HIS A 290 -0.40 4.68 -4.03
C HIS A 290 0.53 3.63 -3.40
N ILE A 291 -0.04 2.65 -2.69
CA ILE A 291 0.71 1.60 -1.97
C ILE A 291 1.81 0.90 -2.79
N PHE A 292 1.58 0.64 -4.08
CA PHE A 292 2.59 0.01 -4.93
C PHE A 292 3.61 1.03 -5.51
N GLY A 293 3.13 1.98 -6.29
CA GLY A 293 3.92 2.98 -7.02
C GLY A 293 4.70 3.94 -6.14
N ASP A 294 4.14 4.41 -5.04
CA ASP A 294 4.78 5.38 -4.14
C ASP A 294 5.53 4.71 -3.00
N ILE A 295 4.90 3.73 -2.35
CA ILE A 295 5.40 3.17 -1.07
C ILE A 295 6.28 1.95 -1.30
N LEU A 296 5.74 0.88 -1.90
CA LEU A 296 6.48 -0.37 -2.08
C LEU A 296 7.73 -0.18 -2.95
N LYS A 297 7.63 0.55 -4.06
CA LYS A 297 8.74 0.75 -5.00
C LYS A 297 9.83 1.64 -4.44
N SER A 298 9.49 2.74 -3.77
CA SER A 298 10.49 3.61 -3.12
C SER A 298 11.21 2.88 -1.97
N LYS A 299 10.48 2.12 -1.15
CA LYS A 299 11.04 1.31 -0.05
C LYS A 299 11.97 0.21 -0.57
N LYS A 300 11.50 -0.63 -1.50
CA LYS A 300 12.26 -1.79 -1.97
C LYS A 300 13.46 -1.44 -2.83
N ILE A 301 13.32 -0.45 -3.72
CA ILE A 301 14.37 -0.15 -4.71
C ILE A 301 15.36 0.86 -4.15
N ARG A 302 14.89 1.84 -3.37
CA ARG A 302 15.70 3.01 -2.96
C ARG A 302 15.91 3.13 -1.45
N GLY A 303 15.25 2.29 -0.65
CA GLY A 303 15.38 2.30 0.81
C GLY A 303 14.82 3.57 1.45
N TRP A 304 13.88 4.25 0.79
CA TRP A 304 13.22 5.44 1.33
C TRP A 304 12.38 5.12 2.56
N ARG A 305 12.30 6.06 3.51
CA ARG A 305 11.29 6.02 4.57
C ARG A 305 9.94 6.39 3.97
N THR A 306 8.87 5.75 4.44
CA THR A 306 7.57 5.83 3.75
C THR A 306 6.42 6.20 4.67
N PHE A 307 5.57 7.12 4.21
CA PHE A 307 4.32 7.49 4.85
C PHE A 307 3.17 7.23 3.88
N LEU A 308 2.30 6.28 4.20
CA LEU A 308 1.11 5.98 3.40
C LEU A 308 -0.09 6.81 3.88
N VAL A 309 -0.68 7.59 2.98
CA VAL A 309 -1.97 8.25 3.22
C VAL A 309 -3.10 7.30 2.83
N VAL A 310 -4.01 7.02 3.77
CA VAL A 310 -5.19 6.15 3.58
C VAL A 310 -6.45 6.95 3.94
N PRO A 311 -7.02 7.73 3.00
CA PRO A 311 -8.15 8.61 3.31
C PRO A 311 -9.37 7.90 3.91
N GLU A 312 -9.60 6.64 3.52
CA GLU A 312 -10.71 5.83 4.03
C GLU A 312 -10.58 5.53 5.53
N LEU A 313 -9.38 5.69 6.10
CA LEU A 313 -9.08 5.35 7.49
C LEU A 313 -9.97 6.11 8.48
N VAL A 314 -10.43 7.32 8.16
CA VAL A 314 -11.34 8.08 9.03
C VAL A 314 -12.65 7.32 9.24
N GLN A 315 -13.27 6.88 8.15
CA GLN A 315 -14.52 6.13 8.20
C GLN A 315 -14.30 4.73 8.76
N GLU A 316 -13.21 4.06 8.36
CA GLU A 316 -12.83 2.74 8.88
C GLU A 316 -12.66 2.76 10.41
N LEU A 317 -11.99 3.78 10.97
CA LEU A 317 -11.82 3.93 12.41
C LEU A 317 -13.16 4.18 13.12
N HIS A 318 -14.04 4.99 12.53
CA HIS A 318 -15.37 5.23 13.09
C HIS A 318 -16.17 3.92 13.20
N VAL A 319 -16.27 3.15 12.11
CA VAL A 319 -16.96 1.86 12.10
C VAL A 319 -16.28 0.85 13.01
N TRP A 320 -14.95 0.80 13.03
CA TRP A 320 -14.18 -0.08 13.91
C TRP A 320 -14.49 0.16 15.38
N THR A 321 -14.55 1.42 15.81
CA THR A 321 -14.89 1.78 17.19
C THR A 321 -16.35 1.48 17.51
N GLU A 322 -17.29 1.84 16.62
CA GLU A 322 -18.72 1.63 16.83
C GLU A 322 -19.10 0.15 16.88
N LYS A 323 -18.50 -0.67 15.99
CA LYS A 323 -18.80 -2.10 15.84
C LYS A 323 -17.77 -3.01 16.52
N CYS A 324 -16.96 -2.49 17.44
CA CYS A 324 -15.88 -3.25 18.09
C CYS A 324 -16.37 -4.54 18.76
N GLN A 325 -17.61 -4.56 19.25
CA GLN A 325 -18.24 -5.74 19.87
C GLN A 325 -18.35 -6.94 18.91
N LEU A 326 -18.59 -6.69 17.61
CA LEU A 326 -18.63 -7.76 16.60
C LEU A 326 -17.26 -8.43 16.46
N PHE A 327 -16.20 -7.62 16.45
CA PHE A 327 -14.83 -8.14 16.39
C PHE A 327 -14.46 -8.92 17.67
N THR A 328 -14.82 -8.41 18.85
CA THR A 328 -14.63 -9.16 20.11
C THR A 328 -15.39 -10.49 20.11
N LYS A 329 -16.65 -10.49 19.62
CA LYS A 329 -17.44 -11.72 19.47
C LYS A 329 -16.76 -12.71 18.52
N LEU A 330 -16.22 -12.23 17.40
CA LEU A 330 -15.49 -13.05 16.44
C LEU A 330 -14.22 -13.65 17.07
N GLN A 331 -13.44 -12.86 17.81
CA GLN A 331 -12.26 -13.34 18.53
C GLN A 331 -12.61 -14.42 19.58
N ASN A 332 -13.70 -14.23 20.32
CA ASN A 332 -14.17 -15.24 21.28
C ASN A 332 -14.60 -16.54 20.60
N LEU A 333 -15.23 -16.46 19.43
CA LEU A 333 -15.59 -17.64 18.64
C LEU A 333 -14.35 -18.36 18.09
N ASP A 334 -13.33 -17.62 17.66
CA ASP A 334 -12.05 -18.18 17.21
C ASP A 334 -11.30 -18.88 18.37
N VAL A 335 -11.34 -18.32 19.59
CA VAL A 335 -10.79 -18.96 20.80
C VAL A 335 -11.56 -20.23 21.14
N MET A 336 -12.91 -20.18 21.13
CA MET A 336 -13.75 -21.36 21.37
C MET A 336 -13.47 -22.48 20.37
N LEU A 337 -13.24 -22.11 19.11
CA LEU A 337 -12.83 -23.07 18.07
C LEU A 337 -11.47 -23.71 18.40
N GLY A 338 -10.52 -22.93 18.90
CA GLY A 338 -9.22 -23.43 19.37
C GLY A 338 -9.34 -24.36 20.58
N ASP A 339 -10.16 -24.00 21.56
CA ASP A 339 -10.37 -24.81 22.78
C ASP A 339 -10.99 -26.18 22.49
N LEU A 340 -11.85 -26.28 21.47
CA LEU A 340 -12.38 -27.58 21.01
C LEU A 340 -11.30 -28.52 20.48
N TYR A 341 -10.18 -27.98 19.97
CA TYR A 341 -9.04 -28.76 19.47
C TYR A 341 -7.91 -28.92 20.48
N LYS A 342 -7.88 -28.09 21.53
CA LYS A 342 -6.73 -27.94 22.43
C LYS A 342 -6.26 -29.25 23.10
N ASN A 343 -7.20 -30.12 23.44
CA ASN A 343 -6.92 -31.39 24.12
C ASN A 343 -6.93 -32.59 23.16
N LEU A 344 -7.00 -32.36 21.85
CA LEU A 344 -6.97 -33.42 20.86
C LEU A 344 -5.53 -33.67 20.42
N ASP A 345 -5.10 -34.92 20.52
CA ASP A 345 -3.78 -35.36 20.06
C ASP A 345 -3.89 -36.22 18.79
N SER A 346 -2.75 -36.70 18.30
CA SER A 346 -2.69 -37.57 17.11
C SER A 346 -3.40 -38.92 17.28
N SER A 347 -3.79 -39.29 18.51
CA SER A 347 -4.54 -40.51 18.81
C SER A 347 -6.06 -40.32 18.75
N THR A 348 -6.53 -39.07 18.72
CA THR A 348 -7.95 -38.72 18.67
C THR A 348 -8.56 -39.13 17.32
N LYS A 349 -9.54 -40.03 17.35
CA LYS A 349 -10.25 -40.52 16.14
C LYS A 349 -11.55 -39.77 15.84
N GLU A 350 -12.19 -39.19 16.84
CA GLU A 350 -13.45 -38.46 16.70
C GLU A 350 -13.19 -36.97 16.50
N ARG A 351 -13.81 -36.39 15.46
CA ARG A 351 -13.70 -34.95 15.19
C ARG A 351 -14.83 -34.21 15.90
N PRO A 352 -14.56 -33.12 16.64
CA PRO A 352 -15.60 -32.33 17.28
C PRO A 352 -16.55 -31.73 16.24
N ASP A 353 -17.83 -31.60 16.58
CA ASP A 353 -18.80 -30.91 15.73
C ASP A 353 -18.59 -29.39 15.80
N LEU A 354 -18.26 -28.79 14.65
CA LEU A 354 -17.96 -27.37 14.51
C LEU A 354 -19.07 -26.59 13.82
N SER A 355 -20.18 -27.25 13.45
CA SER A 355 -21.23 -26.67 12.63
C SER A 355 -21.76 -25.35 13.19
N LYS A 356 -22.12 -25.34 14.49
CA LYS A 356 -22.65 -24.17 15.20
C LYS A 356 -21.64 -23.02 15.28
N VAL A 357 -20.42 -23.31 15.72
CA VAL A 357 -19.35 -22.29 15.86
C VAL A 357 -18.99 -21.71 14.49
N ARG A 358 -18.86 -22.55 13.46
CA ARG A 358 -18.58 -22.09 12.08
C ARG A 358 -19.72 -21.27 11.49
N SER A 359 -20.98 -21.58 11.78
CA SER A 359 -22.12 -20.75 11.36
C SER A 359 -22.06 -19.37 12.03
N ALA A 360 -21.86 -19.34 13.35
CA ALA A 360 -21.76 -18.10 14.10
C ALA A 360 -20.59 -17.22 13.62
N ILE A 361 -19.43 -17.82 13.33
CA ILE A 361 -18.28 -17.10 12.75
C ILE A 361 -18.66 -16.45 11.42
N LYS A 362 -19.35 -17.18 10.52
CA LYS A 362 -19.77 -16.66 9.22
C LYS A 362 -20.78 -15.53 9.35
N GLU A 363 -21.77 -15.68 10.22
CA GLU A 363 -22.81 -14.66 10.47
C GLU A 363 -22.19 -13.37 11.01
N VAL A 364 -21.35 -13.47 12.05
CA VAL A 364 -20.68 -12.31 12.64
C VAL A 364 -19.70 -11.67 11.64
N THR A 365 -18.98 -12.48 10.85
CA THR A 365 -18.10 -11.97 9.79
C THR A 365 -18.89 -11.17 8.76
N HIS A 366 -20.03 -11.69 8.31
CA HIS A 366 -20.88 -11.02 7.33
C HIS A 366 -21.48 -9.73 7.87
N GLU A 367 -22.01 -9.74 9.09
CA GLU A 367 -22.54 -8.54 9.76
C GLU A 367 -21.47 -7.46 9.94
N MET A 368 -20.27 -7.87 10.37
CA MET A 368 -19.14 -6.95 10.54
C MET A 368 -18.69 -6.37 9.20
N ASP A 369 -18.53 -7.19 8.17
CA ASP A 369 -18.09 -6.74 6.85
C ASP A 369 -19.10 -5.75 6.25
N LEU A 370 -20.42 -6.04 6.31
CA LEU A 370 -21.46 -5.16 5.79
C LEU A 370 -21.52 -3.78 6.48
N SER A 371 -21.00 -3.66 7.70
CA SER A 371 -20.92 -2.36 8.40
C SER A 371 -19.99 -1.36 7.71
N TYR A 372 -19.10 -1.81 6.83
CA TYR A 372 -18.18 -0.96 6.05
C TYR A 372 -18.66 -0.70 4.62
N GLY A 373 -19.62 -1.49 4.11
CA GLY A 373 -20.04 -1.51 2.71
C GLY A 373 -20.16 -2.94 2.17
N MET A 374 -20.65 -3.11 0.94
CA MET A 374 -20.95 -4.43 0.38
C MET A 374 -19.71 -5.33 0.23
N LEU A 375 -18.55 -4.74 -0.08
CA LEU A 375 -17.27 -5.44 -0.17
C LEU A 375 -16.46 -5.39 1.14
N GLY A 376 -17.01 -4.82 2.20
CA GLY A 376 -16.44 -4.73 3.54
C GLY A 376 -15.18 -3.86 3.67
N SER A 377 -14.52 -3.93 4.83
CA SER A 377 -13.35 -3.11 5.18
C SER A 377 -12.19 -3.25 4.19
N VAL A 378 -11.47 -2.17 3.88
CA VAL A 378 -10.25 -2.20 3.07
C VAL A 378 -9.16 -3.07 3.72
N PHE A 379 -9.19 -3.24 5.04
CA PHE A 379 -8.14 -3.92 5.80
C PHE A 379 -8.43 -5.40 6.08
N ARG A 380 -9.69 -5.83 6.09
CA ARG A 380 -10.06 -7.20 6.51
C ARG A 380 -11.39 -7.71 5.96
N SER A 381 -11.57 -9.01 6.10
CA SER A 381 -12.86 -9.69 6.09
C SER A 381 -12.90 -10.61 7.30
N GLY A 382 -13.76 -10.30 8.27
CA GLY A 382 -13.73 -10.99 9.57
C GLY A 382 -12.37 -10.86 10.26
N SER A 383 -11.83 -12.00 10.70
CA SER A 383 -10.51 -12.07 11.36
C SER A 383 -9.34 -12.08 10.37
N ARG A 384 -9.59 -12.10 9.05
CA ARG A 384 -8.56 -12.25 8.02
C ARG A 384 -8.19 -10.91 7.40
N GLN A 385 -6.91 -10.57 7.42
CA GLN A 385 -6.38 -9.36 6.80
C GLN A 385 -6.37 -9.46 5.27
N THR A 386 -6.58 -8.32 4.60
CA THR A 386 -6.50 -8.23 3.13
C THR A 386 -5.05 -8.18 2.64
N HIS A 387 -4.88 -8.36 1.34
CA HIS A 387 -3.63 -8.10 0.64
C HIS A 387 -3.16 -6.67 0.86
N PHE A 388 -4.07 -5.69 0.80
CA PHE A 388 -3.78 -4.29 1.08
C PHE A 388 -3.22 -4.11 2.50
N SER A 389 -3.89 -4.64 3.53
CA SER A 389 -3.39 -4.58 4.92
C SER A 389 -2.00 -5.19 5.07
N THR A 390 -1.73 -6.32 4.41
CA THR A 390 -0.42 -6.96 4.43
C THR A 390 0.66 -6.08 3.80
N GLN A 391 0.34 -5.36 2.71
CA GLN A 391 1.25 -4.43 2.07
C GLN A 391 1.51 -3.19 2.95
N VAL A 392 0.47 -2.63 3.58
CA VAL A 392 0.61 -1.50 4.51
C VAL A 392 1.58 -1.86 5.62
N SER A 393 1.33 -2.96 6.35
CA SER A 393 2.17 -3.37 7.48
C SER A 393 3.62 -3.71 7.11
N ARG A 394 3.88 -4.06 5.84
CA ARG A 394 5.21 -4.46 5.37
C ARG A 394 6.02 -3.32 4.78
N TYR A 395 5.38 -2.35 4.14
CA TYR A 395 6.06 -1.37 3.30
C TYR A 395 5.87 0.09 3.72
N ALA A 396 4.85 0.41 4.50
CA ALA A 396 4.63 1.75 5.04
C ALA A 396 5.24 1.83 6.45
N ASP A 397 6.27 2.67 6.64
CA ASP A 397 6.84 2.90 7.97
C ASP A 397 5.84 3.63 8.87
N LEU A 398 5.13 4.60 8.28
CA LEU A 398 4.03 5.33 8.89
C LEU A 398 2.80 5.25 7.99
N TYR A 399 1.60 5.30 8.56
CA TYR A 399 0.37 5.50 7.80
C TYR A 399 -0.64 6.30 8.62
N ALA A 400 -1.46 7.08 7.93
CA ALA A 400 -2.54 7.84 8.55
C ALA A 400 -3.62 8.20 7.54
N SER A 401 -4.73 8.76 8.00
CA SER A 401 -5.77 9.31 7.12
C SER A 401 -5.33 10.53 6.33
N THR A 402 -4.40 11.31 6.88
CA THR A 402 -3.88 12.53 6.28
C THR A 402 -2.44 12.79 6.75
N LEU A 403 -1.64 13.39 5.86
CA LEU A 403 -0.30 13.90 6.19
C LEU A 403 -0.34 14.95 7.32
N LEU A 404 -1.44 15.68 7.42
CA LEU A 404 -1.61 16.76 8.40
C LEU A 404 -1.53 16.29 9.85
N ASN A 405 -1.66 14.99 10.11
CA ASN A 405 -1.48 14.43 11.45
C ASN A 405 -0.05 14.63 11.97
N LEU A 406 0.95 14.84 11.11
CA LEU A 406 2.32 15.17 11.53
C LEU A 406 2.41 16.52 12.28
N ILE A 407 1.45 17.44 12.12
CA ILE A 407 1.44 18.72 12.84
C ILE A 407 1.41 18.52 14.36
N TYR A 408 0.86 17.39 14.82
CA TYR A 408 0.70 17.07 16.23
C TYR A 408 1.93 16.39 16.84
N TYR A 409 3.01 16.23 16.08
CA TYR A 409 4.26 15.64 16.54
C TYR A 409 5.41 16.66 16.39
N PRO A 410 6.35 16.72 17.35
CA PRO A 410 7.58 17.49 17.16
C PRO A 410 8.45 16.84 16.07
N PHE A 411 9.29 17.60 15.37
CA PHE A 411 10.18 17.03 14.35
C PHE A 411 11.30 16.15 14.92
N SER A 412 11.56 16.23 16.22
CA SER A 412 12.44 15.31 16.95
C SER A 412 11.71 14.05 17.47
N TYR A 413 10.48 13.79 17.02
CA TYR A 413 9.71 12.66 17.49
C TYR A 413 10.24 11.33 16.95
N MET A 414 10.54 10.40 17.86
CA MET A 414 10.90 9.03 17.53
C MET A 414 9.64 8.15 17.49
N PHE A 415 9.15 7.82 16.29
CA PHE A 415 8.06 6.85 16.13
C PHE A 415 8.53 5.44 16.49
N ARG A 416 7.84 4.78 17.43
CA ARG A 416 8.20 3.45 17.94
C ARG A 416 7.16 2.40 17.56
N ALA A 417 7.63 1.26 17.06
CA ALA A 417 6.85 0.04 16.91
C ALA A 417 7.38 -1.02 17.89
N PRO A 418 6.51 -1.90 18.45
CA PRO A 418 6.97 -3.03 19.23
C PRO A 418 7.89 -3.94 18.41
N ALA A 419 8.91 -4.52 19.06
CA ALA A 419 9.77 -5.50 18.42
C ALA A 419 8.96 -6.74 18.00
N MET A 420 9.16 -7.20 16.76
CA MET A 420 8.49 -8.39 16.26
C MET A 420 9.22 -9.64 16.76
N LEU A 421 8.53 -10.44 17.57
CA LEU A 421 9.03 -11.73 18.02
C LEU A 421 8.51 -12.86 17.13
N MET A 422 9.39 -13.78 16.79
CA MET A 422 9.01 -15.07 16.22
C MET A 422 8.27 -15.90 17.27
N PRO A 423 7.38 -16.83 16.89
CA PRO A 423 6.56 -17.56 17.86
C PRO A 423 7.36 -18.25 18.97
N HIS A 424 8.52 -18.83 18.64
CA HIS A 424 9.37 -19.51 19.62
C HIS A 424 10.04 -18.56 20.63
N GLU A 425 10.22 -17.29 20.28
CA GLU A 425 10.80 -16.27 21.17
C GLU A 425 9.76 -15.79 22.21
N SER A 426 8.47 -15.93 21.90
CA SER A 426 7.38 -15.56 22.82
C SER A 426 6.99 -16.68 23.79
N THR A 427 7.34 -17.94 23.49
CA THR A 427 6.95 -19.11 24.30
C THR A 427 7.97 -19.50 25.37
N VAL A 428 9.19 -18.97 25.31
CA VAL A 428 10.26 -19.32 26.25
C VAL A 428 10.38 -18.24 27.30
N ALA A 429 10.15 -18.60 28.57
CA ALA A 429 10.53 -17.72 29.67
C ALA A 429 12.06 -17.58 29.67
N HIS A 430 12.57 -16.35 29.69
CA HIS A 430 14.02 -16.05 29.62
C HIS A 430 14.88 -16.67 30.75
N GLU A 431 14.24 -17.33 31.73
CA GLU A 431 14.88 -18.02 32.85
C GLU A 431 15.11 -19.52 32.61
N GLN A 432 14.52 -20.12 31.56
CA GLN A 432 14.65 -21.56 31.29
C GLN A 432 15.93 -21.88 30.52
N ARG A 433 16.95 -22.38 31.21
CA ARG A 433 18.13 -23.00 30.56
C ARG A 433 17.75 -24.37 29.99
N PHE A 434 17.56 -24.44 28.68
CA PHE A 434 17.50 -25.74 27.99
C PHE A 434 18.89 -26.38 28.01
N GLN A 435 19.04 -27.52 28.69
CA GLN A 435 20.15 -28.41 28.42
C GLN A 435 19.88 -29.03 27.05
N VAL A 436 20.62 -28.60 26.03
CA VAL A 436 20.60 -29.25 24.72
C VAL A 436 21.25 -30.61 24.89
N GLY A 437 20.45 -31.62 25.24
CA GLY A 437 20.85 -33.02 25.15
C GLY A 437 21.03 -33.42 23.68
N ASP A 438 21.89 -34.41 23.42
CA ASP A 438 22.19 -34.93 22.09
C ASP A 438 20.92 -35.39 21.34
N GLY A 439 20.31 -34.46 20.61
CA GLY A 439 19.24 -34.71 19.66
C GLY A 439 19.79 -35.18 18.32
N PRO A 440 18.97 -35.82 17.46
CA PRO A 440 19.46 -36.47 16.25
C PRO A 440 19.94 -35.45 15.21
N ILE A 441 21.24 -35.53 14.88
CA ILE A 441 22.01 -35.12 13.66
C ILE A 441 21.80 -33.71 13.06
N SER A 442 20.68 -33.01 13.27
CA SER A 442 20.40 -31.67 12.74
C SER A 442 20.82 -30.54 13.69
N THR A 443 21.19 -30.82 14.94
CA THR A 443 21.71 -29.82 15.86
C THR A 443 23.20 -29.61 15.59
N ARG A 444 23.52 -28.89 14.52
CA ARG A 444 24.81 -28.18 14.45
C ARG A 444 24.77 -27.11 15.53
N SER A 445 25.13 -27.48 16.76
CA SER A 445 25.23 -26.55 17.88
C SER A 445 26.14 -25.39 17.48
N ARG A 446 25.55 -24.21 17.25
CA ARG A 446 26.30 -22.97 17.42
C ARG A 446 26.66 -22.96 18.89
N ALA A 447 27.91 -23.31 19.21
CA ALA A 447 28.40 -23.37 20.57
C ALA A 447 27.99 -22.09 21.31
N SER A 448 27.44 -22.25 22.52
CA SER A 448 27.08 -21.16 23.42
C SER A 448 28.30 -20.26 23.63
N SER A 449 28.25 -19.04 23.08
CA SER A 449 29.34 -18.05 23.18
C SER A 449 29.30 -17.24 24.48
N VAL A 450 28.31 -17.46 25.34
CA VAL A 450 28.18 -16.77 26.63
C VAL A 450 28.83 -17.62 27.73
N GLN A 451 30.16 -17.52 27.84
CA GLN A 451 30.80 -17.72 29.14
C GLN A 451 30.54 -16.43 29.92
N VAL A 452 29.62 -16.48 30.86
CA VAL A 452 29.57 -15.49 31.93
C VAL A 452 30.87 -15.67 32.70
N ASP A 453 31.75 -14.67 32.67
CA ASP A 453 32.94 -14.63 33.51
C ASP A 453 32.49 -14.64 34.98
N ASN A 454 32.31 -15.84 35.52
CA ASN A 454 32.26 -16.06 36.95
C ASN A 454 33.71 -16.30 37.39
N PRO A 455 34.30 -15.51 38.30
CA PRO A 455 35.73 -15.62 38.61
C PRO A 455 36.16 -16.97 39.20
N ASP A 456 35.22 -17.81 39.62
CA ASP A 456 35.51 -19.05 40.34
C ASP A 456 34.73 -20.25 39.75
N SER A 457 35.19 -20.81 38.63
CA SER A 457 35.05 -22.25 38.35
C SER A 457 35.83 -22.71 37.09
N LEU A 458 37.00 -23.30 37.34
CA LEU A 458 37.54 -24.53 36.74
C LEU A 458 37.37 -24.78 35.21
N GLN A 459 38.48 -24.60 34.49
CA GLN A 459 39.02 -25.43 33.40
C GLN A 459 38.01 -26.14 32.46
N SER A 460 37.56 -25.46 31.39
CA SER A 460 37.23 -26.16 30.14
C SER A 460 38.38 -26.01 29.15
N LYS A 461 39.17 -27.07 28.97
CA LYS A 461 40.28 -27.14 28.00
C LYS A 461 39.78 -26.77 26.60
N ARG A 462 40.21 -25.62 26.06
CA ARG A 462 40.17 -25.38 24.62
C ARG A 462 40.95 -26.52 23.94
N PRO A 463 40.44 -27.15 22.87
CA PRO A 463 41.21 -28.16 22.16
C PRO A 463 42.51 -27.52 21.67
N LYS A 464 43.65 -28.12 22.05
CA LYS A 464 44.98 -27.69 21.60
C LYS A 464 45.00 -27.74 20.08
N VAL A 465 45.22 -26.59 19.46
CA VAL A 465 45.47 -26.48 18.02
C VAL A 465 46.76 -27.24 17.75
N LEU A 466 46.72 -28.21 16.85
CA LEU A 466 47.93 -28.69 16.18
C LEU A 466 48.46 -27.50 15.37
N GLU A 467 49.50 -26.83 15.87
CA GLU A 467 50.24 -25.83 15.11
C GLU A 467 50.82 -26.51 13.87
N ARG A 468 50.12 -26.42 12.74
CA ARG A 468 50.80 -26.52 11.46
C ARG A 468 51.63 -25.25 11.30
N ALA A 469 52.94 -25.42 11.31
CA ALA A 469 53.87 -24.38 10.91
C ALA A 469 53.49 -23.85 9.51
N GLN A 470 53.45 -22.53 9.39
CA GLN A 470 53.22 -21.74 8.16
C GLN A 470 51.82 -21.87 7.53
N SER A 471 50.82 -21.28 8.18
CA SER A 471 49.57 -20.89 7.51
C SER A 471 49.75 -19.52 6.83
N MET A 472 49.56 -19.41 5.52
CA MET A 472 49.53 -18.12 4.81
C MET A 472 48.22 -17.34 4.99
N VAL A 473 47.29 -17.86 5.80
CA VAL A 473 45.98 -17.23 6.01
C VAL A 473 46.11 -16.19 7.14
N PRO A 474 45.83 -14.89 6.90
CA PRO A 474 46.04 -13.82 7.88
C PRO A 474 45.27 -14.01 9.20
N HIS A 475 44.08 -14.62 9.13
CA HIS A 475 43.29 -14.99 10.30
C HIS A 475 42.73 -16.40 10.10
N ALA A 476 43.12 -17.34 10.96
CA ALA A 476 42.61 -18.71 10.90
C ALA A 476 41.12 -18.81 11.31
N ARG A 477 40.61 -17.83 12.05
CA ARG A 477 39.21 -17.69 12.50
C ARG A 477 38.88 -16.21 12.66
N ALA A 478 37.59 -15.87 12.59
CA ALA A 478 37.11 -14.54 12.97
C ALA A 478 37.42 -14.27 14.46
N GLU A 479 37.95 -13.09 14.75
CA GLU A 479 38.14 -12.63 16.12
C GLU A 479 36.80 -12.18 16.70
N THR A 480 36.53 -12.54 17.96
CA THR A 480 35.37 -11.99 18.68
C THR A 480 35.57 -10.48 18.83
N PRO A 481 34.62 -9.65 18.38
CA PRO A 481 34.70 -8.22 18.61
C PRO A 481 34.83 -7.92 20.10
N LYS A 482 35.90 -7.22 20.49
CA LYS A 482 36.15 -6.82 21.89
C LYS A 482 35.45 -5.50 22.26
N ARG A 483 34.79 -4.88 21.30
CA ARG A 483 34.01 -3.65 21.43
C ARG A 483 32.73 -3.83 20.63
N VAL A 484 31.71 -3.06 20.99
CA VAL A 484 30.48 -2.97 20.19
C VAL A 484 30.89 -2.58 18.77
N THR A 485 30.67 -3.49 17.82
CA THR A 485 30.93 -3.27 16.38
C THR A 485 29.69 -2.88 15.61
N HIS A 486 28.55 -2.95 16.26
CA HIS A 486 27.24 -2.66 15.71
C HIS A 486 26.41 -2.04 16.83
N HIS A 487 26.09 -0.76 16.68
CA HIS A 487 24.90 -0.22 17.31
C HIS A 487 23.74 -0.69 16.43
N HIS A 488 22.76 -1.37 17.03
CA HIS A 488 21.49 -1.53 16.31
C HIS A 488 20.98 -0.12 16.05
N ASP A 489 20.66 0.20 14.79
CA ASP A 489 20.15 1.50 14.32
C ASP A 489 19.13 2.12 15.31
N GLU A 490 19.59 2.75 16.37
CA GLU A 490 18.98 3.94 16.90
C GLU A 490 19.39 5.00 15.87
N ASP A 491 18.42 5.69 15.27
CA ASP A 491 18.62 6.73 14.24
C ASP A 491 19.38 7.95 14.84
N ASP A 492 20.52 7.73 15.52
CA ASP A 492 21.40 8.73 16.08
C ASP A 492 22.29 9.28 14.96
N SER A 493 21.74 10.26 14.25
CA SER A 493 22.47 11.06 13.27
C SER A 493 23.23 12.24 13.90
N GLU A 494 23.45 12.26 15.23
CA GLU A 494 23.97 13.45 15.92
C GLU A 494 25.39 13.35 16.53
N GLU A 495 26.14 12.23 16.45
CA GLU A 495 27.43 12.13 17.17
C GLU A 495 28.75 12.25 16.37
N GLU A 496 28.77 12.70 15.11
CA GLU A 496 30.04 12.98 14.39
C GLU A 496 30.15 14.37 13.75
N SER A 497 29.94 15.44 14.52
CA SER A 497 30.34 16.80 14.09
C SER A 497 31.30 17.56 15.02
N ASP A 498 31.61 17.05 16.21
CA ASP A 498 32.59 17.68 17.10
C ASP A 498 33.81 16.77 17.33
N LYS A 499 34.75 16.79 16.38
CA LYS A 499 36.19 16.50 16.57
C LYS A 499 37.00 16.68 15.28
N SER A 500 37.34 17.92 14.95
CA SER A 500 38.71 18.27 14.53
C SER A 500 38.84 19.78 14.32
N SER A 501 39.67 20.36 15.18
CA SER A 501 40.43 21.61 15.05
C SER A 501 41.03 21.87 13.67
#